data_AF-A0A534YW23-F1
#
_entry.id   AF-A0A534YW23-F1
#
_cell.length_a   1.000
_cell.length_b   1.000
_cell.length_c   1.000
_cell.angle_alpha   90.00
_cell.angle_beta   90.00
_cell.angle_gamma   90.00
#
_symmetry.space_group_name_H-M   'P 1'
#
loop_
_entity.id
_entity.type
_entity.pdbx_description
1 polymer ?
#
loop_
_entity_poly.entity_id
_entity_poly.type
_entity_poly.pdbx_seq_one_letter_code
_entity_poly.pdbx_strand_id
1 'polypeptide(L)'
;MAVDDADDFVPFQDVRVIRSTAPALLCGIRDKRVWLSRAHISGKLWCAGDRGTLFIRRWVARDRCLIDPPGPDAVRLPEPSISQQPLTGRLRVVRADRNPSQR
;
A
#
# COMPACT_ATOMS: atom_id res chain seq x y z
N MET A 1 4.71 20.10 -14.53
CA MET A 1 5.20 18.97 -15.35
C MET A 1 6.01 18.10 -14.41
N ALA A 2 5.47 16.96 -13.97
CA ALA A 2 6.15 16.05 -13.05
C ALA A 2 7.24 15.34 -13.84
N VAL A 3 8.50 15.65 -13.53
CA VAL A 3 9.65 14.96 -14.08
C VAL A 3 9.61 13.53 -13.58
N ASP A 4 9.28 12.64 -14.51
CA ASP A 4 9.78 11.27 -14.62
C ASP A 4 10.34 10.70 -13.30
N ASP A 5 9.45 10.02 -12.55
CA ASP A 5 9.76 9.03 -11.51
C ASP A 5 10.53 7.84 -12.12
N ALA A 6 11.67 8.16 -12.72
CA ALA A 6 12.62 7.26 -13.31
C ALA A 6 13.28 6.46 -12.19
N ASP A 7 12.98 5.17 -12.19
CA ASP A 7 14.01 4.15 -12.18
C ASP A 7 14.68 3.75 -10.87
N ASP A 8 14.11 4.04 -9.70
CA ASP A 8 14.60 3.37 -8.48
C ASP A 8 13.89 2.01 -8.31
N PHE A 9 14.21 1.07 -9.20
CA PHE A 9 13.82 -0.33 -9.06
C PHE A 9 14.83 -1.06 -8.18
N VAL A 10 14.36 -1.61 -7.07
CA VAL A 10 15.20 -2.39 -6.16
C VAL A 10 15.13 -3.86 -6.56
N PRO A 11 16.27 -4.52 -6.81
CA PRO A 11 16.30 -5.96 -7.08
C PRO A 11 16.08 -6.73 -5.77
N PHE A 12 15.08 -7.61 -5.78
CA PHE A 12 14.86 -8.61 -4.74
C PHE A 12 15.19 -9.98 -5.30
N GLN A 13 16.12 -10.68 -4.66
CA GLN A 13 16.49 -12.05 -4.99
C GLN A 13 15.61 -13.03 -4.21
N ASP A 14 15.55 -14.28 -4.69
CA ASP A 14 14.74 -15.37 -4.10
C ASP A 14 13.24 -15.04 -3.96
N VAL A 15 12.70 -14.35 -4.96
CA VAL A 15 11.26 -14.04 -5.02
C VAL A 15 10.52 -15.23 -5.61
N ARG A 16 9.51 -15.71 -4.90
CA ARG A 16 8.62 -16.79 -5.36
C ARG A 16 7.24 -16.25 -5.67
N VAL A 17 6.72 -16.47 -6.87
CA VAL A 17 5.31 -16.16 -7.18
C VAL A 17 4.42 -17.26 -6.61
N ILE A 18 3.55 -16.90 -5.68
CA ILE A 18 2.59 -17.80 -5.02
C ILE A 18 1.28 -17.86 -5.81
N ARG A 19 0.78 -16.69 -6.25
CA ARG A 19 -0.40 -16.58 -7.12
C ARG A 19 -0.17 -15.50 -8.17
N SER A 20 -0.71 -15.74 -9.36
CA SER A 20 -0.71 -14.76 -10.45
C SER A 20 -2.15 -14.42 -10.80
N THR A 21 -2.44 -13.12 -10.89
CA THR A 21 -3.69 -12.59 -11.41
C THR A 21 -3.38 -11.65 -12.57
N ALA A 22 -4.40 -11.27 -13.34
CA ALA A 22 -4.22 -10.34 -14.46
C ALA A 22 -3.59 -9.00 -14.03
N PRO A 23 -4.04 -8.31 -12.95
CA PRO A 23 -3.44 -7.03 -12.55
C PRO A 23 -2.28 -7.15 -11.54
N ALA A 24 -2.17 -8.24 -10.79
CA ALA A 24 -1.25 -8.34 -9.66
C ALA A 24 -0.66 -9.74 -9.46
N LEU A 25 0.53 -9.79 -8.86
CA LEU A 25 1.20 -11.02 -8.44
C LEU A 25 1.29 -11.04 -6.91
N LEU A 26 0.98 -12.19 -6.32
CA LEU A 26 1.28 -12.47 -4.92
C LEU A 26 2.67 -13.11 -4.87
N CYS A 27 3.64 -12.36 -4.38
CA CYS A 27 5.02 -12.79 -4.28
C CYS A 27 5.38 -13.08 -2.81
N GLY A 28 6.04 -14.20 -2.56
CA GLY A 28 6.80 -14.46 -1.36
C GLY A 28 8.20 -13.87 -1.51
N ILE A 29 8.57 -12.95 -0.65
CA ILE A 29 9.87 -12.28 -0.63
C ILE A 29 10.43 -12.45 0.77
N ARG A 30 11.55 -13.18 0.90
CA ARG A 30 12.06 -13.63 2.20
C ARG A 30 10.96 -14.40 2.95
N ASP A 31 10.48 -13.87 4.07
CA ASP A 31 9.40 -14.46 4.89
C ASP A 31 8.04 -13.76 4.72
N LYS A 32 7.95 -12.75 3.85
CA LYS A 32 6.74 -11.93 3.68
C LYS A 32 6.00 -12.29 2.40
N ARG A 33 4.67 -12.24 2.47
CA ARG A 33 3.79 -12.40 1.30
C ARG A 33 3.21 -11.04 0.93
N VAL A 34 3.46 -10.58 -0.27
CA VAL A 34 3.09 -9.24 -0.71
C VAL A 34 2.40 -9.29 -2.06
N TRP A 35 1.25 -8.63 -2.16
CA TRP A 35 0.59 -8.36 -3.43
C TRP A 35 1.24 -7.18 -4.12
N LEU A 36 1.74 -7.40 -5.33
CA LEU A 36 2.42 -6.41 -6.14
C LEU A 36 1.67 -6.23 -7.46
N SER A 37 1.36 -4.98 -7.81
CA SER A 37 0.78 -4.64 -9.10
C SER A 37 1.80 -4.84 -10.22
N ARG A 38 1.36 -5.40 -11.36
CA ARG A 38 2.21 -5.57 -12.55
C ARG A 38 2.75 -4.25 -13.09
N ALA A 39 2.07 -3.13 -12.82
CA ALA A 39 2.51 -1.80 -13.23
C ALA A 39 3.73 -1.28 -12.44
N HIS A 40 4.01 -1.84 -11.26
CA HIS A 40 5.07 -1.37 -10.36
C HIS A 40 6.20 -2.37 -10.16
N ILE A 41 6.19 -3.46 -10.92
CA ILE A 41 7.22 -4.49 -10.90
C ILE A 41 7.78 -4.68 -12.30
N SER A 42 9.05 -5.02 -12.36
CA SER A 42 9.76 -5.38 -13.58
C SER A 42 10.48 -6.71 -13.35
N GLY A 43 10.54 -7.57 -14.36
CA GLY A 43 11.19 -8.88 -14.24
C GLY A 43 10.53 -9.97 -15.09
N LYS A 44 11.09 -11.18 -14.98
CA LYS A 44 10.65 -12.36 -15.75
C LYS A 44 9.71 -13.29 -14.98
N LEU A 45 9.27 -12.89 -13.80
CA LEU A 45 8.38 -13.67 -12.94
C LEU A 45 6.92 -13.31 -13.28
N TRP A 46 6.17 -14.22 -13.88
CA TRP A 46 4.82 -13.96 -14.38
C TRP A 46 3.78 -14.95 -13.88
N CYS A 47 4.20 -16.20 -13.65
CA CYS A 47 3.33 -17.33 -13.36
C CYS A 47 3.49 -17.80 -11.92
N ALA A 48 2.41 -18.35 -11.35
CA ALA A 48 2.48 -18.99 -10.06
C ALA A 48 3.46 -20.18 -10.11
N GLY A 49 4.41 -20.23 -9.19
CA GLY A 49 5.49 -21.20 -9.17
C GLY A 49 6.85 -20.65 -9.61
N ASP A 50 6.87 -19.54 -10.35
CA ASP A 50 8.14 -18.92 -10.78
C ASP A 50 8.98 -18.49 -9.56
N ARG A 51 10.29 -18.69 -9.68
CA ARG A 51 11.28 -18.23 -8.70
C ARG A 51 12.42 -17.50 -9.38
N GLY A 52 12.91 -16.43 -8.76
CA GLY A 52 14.06 -15.69 -9.27
C GLY A 52 14.15 -14.28 -8.72
N THR A 53 14.69 -13.38 -9.53
CA THR A 53 14.87 -11.98 -9.16
C THR A 53 13.71 -11.14 -9.68
N LEU A 54 13.09 -10.36 -8.80
CA LEU A 54 12.06 -9.38 -9.15
C LEU A 54 12.55 -7.97 -8.85
N PHE A 55 12.29 -7.05 -9.76
CA PHE A 55 12.57 -5.63 -9.56
C PHE A 55 11.27 -4.96 -9.13
N ILE A 56 11.30 -4.25 -8.01
CA ILE A 56 10.13 -3.59 -7.43
C ILE A 56 10.46 -2.11 -7.28
N ARG A 57 9.52 -1.21 -7.62
CA ARG A 57 9.71 0.22 -7.37
C ARG A 57 10.02 0.48 -5.89
N ARG A 58 11.02 1.30 -5.60
CA ARG A 58 11.52 1.60 -4.24
C ARG A 58 10.43 2.11 -3.31
N TRP A 59 9.51 2.92 -3.80
CA TRP A 59 8.38 3.40 -2.99
C TRP A 59 7.43 2.27 -2.58
N VAL A 60 7.15 1.30 -3.47
CA VAL A 60 6.36 0.11 -3.14
C VAL A 60 7.11 -0.76 -2.13
N ALA A 61 8.42 -0.91 -2.32
CA ALA A 61 9.25 -1.67 -1.41
C ALA A 61 9.28 -1.04 0.01
N ARG A 62 9.24 0.30 0.12
CA ARG A 62 9.09 1.01 1.40
C ARG A 62 7.69 0.85 2.00
N ASP A 63 6.64 1.06 1.20
CA ASP A 63 5.23 0.89 1.60
C ASP A 63 4.97 -0.50 2.21
N ARG A 64 5.62 -1.52 1.65
CA ARG A 64 5.49 -2.92 2.08
C ARG A 64 6.56 -3.37 3.06
N CYS A 65 7.38 -2.45 3.57
CA CYS A 65 8.46 -2.73 4.51
C CYS A 65 9.36 -3.89 4.06
N LEU A 66 9.65 -3.96 2.75
CA LEU A 66 10.53 -4.95 2.12
C LEU A 66 12.00 -4.53 2.19
N ILE A 67 12.24 -3.23 2.12
CA ILE A 67 13.52 -2.60 2.46
C ILE A 67 13.39 -1.95 3.84
N ASP A 68 14.48 -1.97 4.59
CA ASP A 68 14.57 -1.30 5.89
C ASP A 68 14.12 0.17 5.72
N PRO A 69 13.33 0.74 6.64
CA PRO A 69 13.29 2.19 6.73
C PRO A 69 14.75 2.67 6.83
N PRO A 70 15.19 3.70 6.10
CA PRO A 70 16.52 4.24 6.35
C PRO A 70 16.63 4.47 7.87
N GLY A 71 17.65 3.87 8.49
CA GLY A 71 17.84 3.87 9.94
C GLY A 71 17.75 5.29 10.53
N PRO A 72 17.71 5.43 11.87
CA PRO A 72 17.32 6.64 12.59
C PRO A 72 18.14 7.93 12.33
N ASP A 73 19.04 7.93 11.36
CA ASP A 73 19.81 9.09 10.89
C ASP A 73 19.14 9.83 9.70
N ALA A 74 18.03 9.32 9.17
CA ALA A 74 17.18 10.10 8.26
C ALA A 74 16.31 11.07 9.08
N VAL A 75 16.87 12.22 9.40
CA VAL A 75 16.19 13.51 9.64
C VAL A 75 14.77 13.38 10.17
N ARG A 76 14.64 13.55 11.50
CA ARG A 76 13.48 14.08 12.22
C ARG A 76 12.40 14.61 11.25
N LEU A 77 11.46 13.74 10.87
CA LEU A 77 10.25 14.16 10.17
C LEU A 77 9.60 15.22 11.07
N PRO A 78 9.21 16.41 10.58
CA PRO A 78 8.07 17.06 11.20
C PRO A 78 6.96 16.03 11.12
N GLU A 79 6.47 15.65 12.29
CA GLU A 79 5.32 14.76 12.47
C GLU A 79 4.30 15.09 11.37
N PRO A 80 3.76 14.09 10.64
CA PRO A 80 2.49 14.34 10.00
C PRO A 80 1.55 14.63 11.16
N SER A 81 1.34 15.92 11.44
CA SER A 81 0.13 16.38 12.08
C SER A 81 -1.00 15.87 11.22
N ILE A 82 -1.44 14.64 11.50
CA ILE A 82 -2.78 14.18 11.18
C ILE A 82 -3.67 14.95 12.14
N SER A 83 -3.77 16.25 11.89
CA SER A 83 -4.79 17.13 12.42
C SER A 83 -5.78 17.35 11.30
N GLN A 84 -6.39 16.26 10.84
CA GLN A 84 -7.67 16.31 10.14
C GLN A 84 -8.56 15.25 10.77
N GLN A 85 -8.91 15.57 12.02
CA GLN A 85 -10.24 15.46 12.62
C GLN A 85 -11.01 14.17 12.33
N PRO A 86 -11.37 13.37 13.35
CA PRO A 86 -12.57 12.56 13.22
C PRO A 86 -13.72 13.55 13.01
N LEU A 87 -14.28 13.58 11.80
CA LEU A 87 -15.62 14.11 11.57
C LEU A 87 -16.59 13.21 12.34
N THR A 88 -16.64 13.42 13.66
CA THR A 88 -17.75 13.06 14.51
C THR A 88 -18.90 13.97 14.07
N GLY A 89 -19.53 13.58 12.97
CA GLY A 89 -20.84 14.06 12.59
C GLY A 89 -21.75 13.77 13.77
N ARG A 90 -22.01 14.81 14.55
CA ARG A 90 -22.98 14.84 15.63
C ARG A 90 -24.35 14.57 14.99
N LEU A 91 -24.73 13.30 14.87
CA LEU A 91 -26.07 12.90 14.50
C LEU A 91 -27.00 13.44 15.58
N ARG A 92 -27.67 14.55 15.27
CA ARG A 92 -28.70 15.13 16.12
C ARG A 92 -29.93 14.25 15.92
N VAL A 93 -30.25 13.43 16.93
CA VAL A 93 -31.57 12.78 17.01
C VAL A 93 -32.61 13.89 17.09
N VAL A 94 -33.30 14.14 15.99
CA VAL A 94 -34.54 14.89 15.98
C VAL A 94 -35.64 13.94 16.42
N ARG A 95 -36.20 14.18 17.61
CA ARG A 95 -37.47 13.54 17.98
C ARG A 95 -38.52 14.07 17.00
N ALA A 96 -39.06 13.18 16.18
CA ALA A 96 -40.28 13.47 15.45
C ALA A 96 -41.39 13.62 16.49
N ASP A 97 -41.85 14.86 16.69
CA ASP A 97 -43.10 15.15 17.39
C ASP A 97 -44.23 14.59 16.52
N ARG A 98 -44.64 13.37 16.85
CA ARG A 98 -45.84 12.76 16.32
C ARG A 98 -46.97 13.28 17.17
N ASN A 99 -47.53 14.44 16.81
CA ASN A 99 -48.81 14.89 17.32
C ASN A 99 -49.89 13.91 16.84
N PRO A 100 -50.48 13.07 17.71
CA PRO A 100 -51.72 12.41 17.37
C PRO A 100 -52.84 13.37 17.73
N SER A 101 -53.53 13.84 16.69
CA SER A 101 -54.86 14.45 16.76
C SER A 101 -55.68 13.88 17.92
N GLN A 102 -56.26 14.75 18.75
CA GLN A 102 -57.57 14.49 19.38
C GLN A 102 -58.28 15.79 19.73
N ARG A 103 -59.43 15.96 19.04
CA ARG A 103 -60.72 16.53 19.50
C ARG A 103 -60.82 17.99 19.92
#